data_AF-A0A8H7WJ64-F1
#
_entry.id   AF-A0A8H7WJ64-F1
#
_cell.length_a   1.000
_cell.length_b   1.000
_cell.length_c   1.000
_cell.angle_alpha   90.00
_cell.angle_beta   90.00
_cell.angle_gamma   90.00
#
_symmetry.space_group_name_H-M   'P 1'
#
loop_
_entity.id
_entity.type
_entity.pdbx_description
1 polymer ?
#
loop_
_entity_poly.entity_id
_entity_poly.type
_entity_poly.pdbx_seq_one_letter_code
_entity_poly.pdbx_strand_id
1 'polypeptide(L)'
;MPRSATDATRFTSTIPHQSKAQLPSRSLPPRKPAPAPSPTGETPQEKVRRLRAAADRARDAQITTFDKVVIRGRVWADRAHKFVTLSLIAATVVAGGVTVYALGDMMIYNRKKRAQFFEEQNAIRANAIYKARQAIEAGTATEEDIKFISLEDEHAARLEALARAKKDKKGIFTRGKEWLFSGLKNEEEGEDVGSSERRLGYEALSEEDDSLGERESDIVRAIEDKKLAISAKARQAFAEEKERQRKGGPLDRIGTNFEDEDQPKSTSWTSFLGRR
;
A
#
# COMPACT_ATOMS: atom_id res chain seq x y z
N MET A 1 36.66 41.71 55.70
CA MET A 1 35.25 41.52 56.09
C MET A 1 34.67 40.41 55.20
N PRO A 2 34.16 39.30 55.75
CA PRO A 2 33.52 38.27 54.92
C PRO A 2 32.15 38.77 54.49
N ARG A 3 31.87 38.72 53.18
CA ARG A 3 30.58 39.15 52.61
C ARG A 3 29.51 38.10 52.89
N SER A 4 28.38 38.54 53.45
CA SER A 4 27.25 37.68 53.85
C SER A 4 26.58 37.01 52.64
N ALA A 5 26.20 35.74 52.79
CA ALA A 5 25.58 34.90 51.76
C ALA A 5 24.22 35.43 51.24
N THR A 6 23.64 36.43 51.90
CA THR A 6 22.38 37.07 51.49
C THR A 6 22.55 37.96 50.24
N ASP A 7 23.78 38.36 49.88
CA ASP A 7 24.05 39.22 48.72
C ASP A 7 24.02 38.45 47.37
N ALA A 8 24.05 37.11 47.40
CA ALA A 8 24.21 36.29 46.21
C ALA A 8 22.91 35.99 45.44
N THR A 9 21.74 36.41 45.94
CA THR A 9 20.43 36.00 45.36
C THR A 9 19.53 37.14 44.92
N ARG A 10 19.96 38.40 45.05
CA ARG A 10 19.20 39.54 44.52
C ARG A 10 19.89 40.08 43.28
N PHE A 11 19.31 39.72 42.13
CA PHE A 11 19.57 40.22 40.78
C PHE A 11 20.70 39.53 39.98
N THR A 12 20.55 38.23 39.72
CA THR A 12 21.12 37.65 38.50
C THR A 12 20.25 38.08 37.31
N SER A 13 20.64 39.17 36.67
CA SER A 13 20.20 39.53 35.31
C SER A 13 20.29 38.28 34.41
N THR A 14 19.15 37.79 33.92
CA THR A 14 19.08 36.71 32.92
C THR A 14 19.29 37.23 31.49
N ILE A 15 19.69 38.49 31.34
CA ILE A 15 20.06 39.07 30.05
C ILE A 15 21.53 38.73 29.82
N PRO A 16 21.91 38.11 28.69
CA PRO A 16 23.32 37.86 28.40
C PRO A 16 24.05 39.19 28.36
N HIS A 17 24.83 39.50 29.40
CA HIS A 17 25.77 40.60 29.38
C HIS A 17 26.86 40.26 28.37
N GLN A 18 26.75 40.87 27.19
CA GLN A 18 27.76 40.83 26.15
C GLN A 18 29.02 41.48 26.72
N SER A 19 29.96 40.66 27.20
CA SER A 19 31.28 41.13 27.58
C SER A 19 31.92 41.75 26.34
N LYS A 20 32.20 43.05 26.38
CA LYS A 20 33.04 43.70 25.36
C LYS A 20 34.43 43.14 25.54
N ALA A 21 34.75 42.08 24.80
CA ALA A 21 36.12 41.65 24.61
C ALA A 21 36.88 42.81 23.96
N GLN A 22 37.87 43.34 24.66
CA GLN A 22 38.84 44.28 24.14
C GLN A 22 39.71 43.52 23.13
N LEU A 23 39.32 43.58 21.86
CA LEU A 23 40.11 43.07 20.75
C LEU A 23 41.27 44.02 20.45
N PRO A 24 42.48 43.51 20.14
CA PRO A 24 43.60 44.34 19.74
C PRO A 24 43.33 44.97 18.37
N SER A 25 43.72 46.24 18.25
CA SER A 25 43.59 47.11 17.07
C SER A 25 44.02 46.43 15.76
N ARG A 26 43.07 46.03 14.93
CA ARG A 26 43.27 45.77 13.48
C ARG A 26 41.92 45.92 12.76
N SER A 27 41.90 46.83 11.77
CA SER A 27 40.79 47.15 10.84
C SER A 27 39.46 47.59 11.49
N LEU A 28 39.21 48.91 11.50
CA LEU A 28 37.87 49.46 11.74
C LEU A 28 36.89 48.92 10.67
N PRO A 29 35.68 48.45 11.03
CA PRO A 29 34.60 48.27 10.07
C PRO A 29 34.19 49.65 9.50
N PRO A 30 33.61 49.71 8.29
CA PRO A 30 33.21 50.99 7.68
C PRO A 30 32.31 51.77 8.64
N ARG A 31 32.75 53.00 8.93
CA ARG A 31 32.05 54.01 9.72
C ARG A 31 30.57 54.00 9.36
N LYS A 32 29.69 53.76 10.34
CA LYS A 32 28.24 53.89 10.16
C LYS A 32 27.97 55.24 9.48
N PRO A 33 27.18 55.29 8.40
CA PRO A 33 26.83 56.57 7.77
C PRO A 33 26.22 57.48 8.84
N ALA A 34 26.64 58.73 8.85
CA ALA A 34 26.13 59.72 9.80
C ALA A 34 24.59 59.72 9.76
N PRO A 35 23.91 59.83 10.92
CA PRO A 35 22.46 59.84 10.94
C PRO A 35 21.97 60.99 10.05
N ALA A 36 21.20 60.65 9.01
CA ALA A 36 20.55 61.65 8.18
C ALA A 36 19.66 62.53 9.07
N PRO A 37 19.63 63.86 8.86
CA PRO A 37 18.84 64.77 9.68
C PRO A 37 17.37 64.34 9.64
N SER A 38 16.75 64.28 10.82
CA SER A 38 15.34 63.94 10.95
C SER A 38 14.47 65.03 10.32
N PRO A 39 13.48 64.67 9.50
CA PRO A 39 12.48 65.60 8.99
C PRO A 39 11.78 66.35 10.13
N THR A 40 11.58 67.66 9.96
CA THR A 40 10.94 68.52 10.95
C THR A 40 9.42 68.40 10.82
N GLY A 41 8.72 67.99 11.89
CA GLY A 41 7.25 67.91 11.95
C GLY A 41 6.62 66.51 11.90
N GLU A 42 7.40 65.42 12.01
CA GLU A 42 6.88 64.04 12.01
C GLU A 42 6.01 63.74 13.25
N THR A 43 4.93 62.97 13.09
CA THR A 43 4.19 62.42 14.24
C THR A 43 5.04 61.37 14.98
N PRO A 44 4.80 61.14 16.29
CA PRO A 44 5.55 60.13 17.04
C PRO A 44 5.45 58.72 16.44
N GLN A 45 4.31 58.37 15.85
CA GLN A 45 4.09 57.06 15.21
C GLN A 45 4.89 56.93 13.91
N GLU A 46 4.92 57.98 13.09
CA GLU A 46 5.71 58.00 11.84
C GLU A 46 7.20 57.91 12.12
N LYS A 47 7.68 58.55 13.18
CA LYS A 47 9.06 58.43 13.63
C LYS A 47 9.44 56.99 13.96
N VAL A 48 8.59 56.26 14.70
CA VAL A 48 8.83 54.84 15.02
C VAL A 48 8.82 53.98 13.75
N ARG A 49 7.88 54.22 12.83
CA ARG A 49 7.81 53.51 11.55
C ARG A 49 9.08 53.74 10.71
N ARG A 50 9.58 54.98 10.65
CA ARG A 50 10.82 55.32 9.96
C ARG A 50 12.02 54.65 10.61
N LEU A 51 12.12 54.69 11.95
CA LEU A 51 13.23 54.07 12.68
C LEU A 51 13.23 52.55 12.52
N ARG A 52 12.05 51.90 12.53
CA ARG A 52 11.92 50.47 12.22
C ARG A 52 12.33 50.18 10.78
N ALA A 53 11.81 50.93 9.81
CA ALA A 53 12.17 50.76 8.40
C ALA A 53 13.67 51.02 8.14
N ALA A 54 14.30 51.96 8.86
CA ALA A 54 15.73 52.22 8.78
C ALA A 54 16.55 51.10 9.43
N ALA A 55 16.08 50.54 10.55
CA ALA A 55 16.69 49.38 11.18
C ALA A 55 16.58 48.14 10.29
N ASP A 56 15.41 47.90 9.68
CA ASP A 56 15.17 46.80 8.74
C ASP A 56 16.05 46.95 7.50
N ARG A 57 16.15 48.16 6.92
CA ARG A 57 17.10 48.44 5.83
C ARG A 57 18.56 48.23 6.24
N ALA A 58 18.93 48.58 7.47
CA ALA A 58 20.30 48.36 7.96
C ALA A 58 20.61 46.87 8.15
N ARG A 59 19.60 46.05 8.49
CA ARG A 59 19.70 44.59 8.51
C ARG A 59 19.79 44.03 7.09
N ASP A 60 18.93 44.47 6.18
CA ASP A 60 18.91 44.03 4.79
C ASP A 60 20.14 44.44 3.97
N ALA A 61 20.83 45.52 4.38
CA ALA A 61 22.09 45.97 3.78
C ALA A 61 23.30 45.13 4.21
N GLN A 62 23.21 44.42 5.35
CA GLN A 62 24.26 43.47 5.78
C GLN A 62 24.19 42.15 5.01
N ILE A 63 23.06 41.88 4.35
CA ILE A 63 22.86 40.66 3.57
C ILE A 63 23.30 40.90 2.12
N THR A 64 24.24 40.08 1.65
CA THR A 64 24.72 40.15 0.27
C THR A 64 23.61 39.79 -0.72
N THR A 65 23.63 40.36 -1.92
CA THR A 65 22.63 40.06 -2.98
C THR A 65 22.60 38.58 -3.33
N PHE A 66 23.77 37.92 -3.31
CA PHE A 66 23.89 36.49 -3.50
C PHE A 66 23.16 35.69 -2.40
N ASP A 67 23.33 36.07 -1.14
CA ASP A 67 22.64 35.41 -0.01
C ASP A 67 21.11 35.54 -0.12
N LYS A 68 20.59 36.68 -0.59
CA LYS A 68 19.15 36.85 -0.89
C LYS A 68 18.65 35.87 -1.96
N VAL A 69 19.44 35.65 -3.02
CA VAL A 69 19.11 34.69 -4.09
C VAL A 69 19.14 33.26 -3.56
N VAL A 70 20.12 32.90 -2.74
CA VAL A 70 20.23 31.57 -2.14
C VAL A 70 19.04 31.29 -1.20
N ILE A 71 18.67 32.25 -0.34
CA ILE A 71 17.51 32.11 0.56
C ILE A 71 16.22 31.91 -0.25
N ARG A 72 16.03 32.69 -1.31
CA ARG A 72 14.84 32.57 -2.17
C ARG A 72 14.86 31.26 -2.98
N GLY A 73 16.03 30.84 -3.42
CA GLY A 73 16.28 29.61 -4.15
C GLY A 73 15.94 28.38 -3.32
N ARG A 74 16.29 28.36 -2.03
CA ARG A 74 15.93 27.26 -1.12
C ARG A 74 14.42 27.06 -1.04
N VAL A 75 13.66 28.15 -0.89
CA VAL A 75 12.19 28.08 -0.83
C VAL A 75 11.60 27.56 -2.15
N TRP A 76 12.18 27.93 -3.29
CA TRP A 76 11.75 27.42 -4.59
C TRP A 76 12.13 25.95 -4.81
N ALA A 77 13.31 25.54 -4.37
CA ALA A 77 13.74 24.15 -4.41
C ALA A 77 12.83 23.27 -3.55
N ASP A 78 12.50 23.70 -2.33
CA ASP A 78 11.55 22.99 -1.46
C ASP A 78 10.15 22.93 -2.08
N ARG A 79 9.71 24.00 -2.77
CA ARG A 79 8.43 24.03 -3.48
C ARG A 79 8.43 23.08 -4.67
N ALA A 80 9.51 23.05 -5.45
CA ALA A 80 9.66 22.16 -6.59
C ALA A 80 9.71 20.69 -6.16
N HIS A 81 10.47 20.37 -5.10
CA HIS A 81 10.51 19.03 -4.54
C HIS A 81 9.11 18.56 -4.12
N LYS A 82 8.38 19.37 -3.35
CA LYS A 82 7.00 19.06 -2.95
C LYS A 82 6.07 18.86 -4.15
N PHE A 83 6.19 19.70 -5.18
CA PHE A 83 5.39 19.56 -6.39
C PHE A 83 5.67 18.23 -7.11
N VAL A 84 6.94 17.87 -7.28
CA VAL A 84 7.33 16.60 -7.91
C VAL A 84 6.84 15.40 -7.10
N THR A 85 7.04 15.41 -5.78
CA THR A 85 6.59 14.31 -4.92
C THR A 85 5.06 14.16 -4.97
N LEU A 86 4.31 15.26 -4.87
CA LEU A 86 2.85 15.22 -4.96
C LEU A 86 2.37 14.79 -6.35
N SER A 87 3.07 15.21 -7.41
CA SER A 87 2.79 14.78 -8.79
C SER A 87 3.00 13.28 -8.95
N LEU A 88 4.10 12.72 -8.43
CA LEU A 88 4.36 11.28 -8.46
C LEU A 88 3.29 10.50 -7.69
N ILE A 89 2.88 10.99 -6.52
CA ILE A 89 1.80 10.36 -5.73
C ILE A 89 0.47 10.42 -6.50
N ALA A 90 0.14 11.55 -7.12
CA ALA A 90 -1.08 11.65 -7.93
C ALA A 90 -1.02 10.71 -9.14
N ALA A 91 0.13 10.63 -9.81
CA ALA A 91 0.35 9.73 -10.94
C ALA A 91 0.20 8.26 -10.55
N THR A 92 0.69 7.83 -9.37
CA THR A 92 0.50 6.45 -8.91
C THR A 92 -0.94 6.13 -8.58
N VAL A 93 -1.70 7.07 -8.01
CA VAL A 93 -3.14 6.88 -7.78
C VAL A 93 -3.90 6.77 -9.10
N VAL A 94 -3.60 7.62 -10.09
CA VAL A 94 -4.23 7.52 -11.42
C VAL A 94 -3.86 6.20 -12.10
N ALA A 95 -2.58 5.82 -12.08
CA ALA A 95 -2.14 4.55 -12.64
C ALA A 95 -2.82 3.35 -11.96
N GLY A 96 -2.93 3.37 -10.63
CA GLY A 96 -3.66 2.35 -9.87
C GLY A 96 -5.16 2.32 -10.18
N GLY A 97 -5.79 3.48 -10.36
CA GLY A 97 -7.19 3.55 -10.77
C GLY A 97 -7.42 2.95 -12.16
N VAL A 98 -6.52 3.25 -13.11
CA VAL A 98 -6.58 2.71 -14.48
C VAL A 98 -6.36 1.20 -14.51
N THR A 99 -5.47 0.64 -13.68
CA THR A 99 -5.28 -0.81 -13.63
C THR A 99 -6.50 -1.54 -13.08
N VAL A 100 -7.12 -1.05 -12.01
CA VAL A 100 -8.37 -1.62 -11.46
C VAL A 100 -9.49 -1.54 -12.49
N TYR A 101 -9.61 -0.40 -13.19
CA TYR A 101 -10.60 -0.24 -14.25
C TYR A 101 -10.38 -1.24 -15.40
N ALA A 102 -9.15 -1.38 -15.89
CA ALA A 102 -8.82 -2.29 -16.98
C ALA A 102 -9.06 -3.76 -16.61
N LEU A 103 -8.70 -4.16 -15.39
CA LEU A 103 -8.98 -5.52 -14.89
C LEU A 103 -10.48 -5.77 -14.78
N GLY A 104 -11.23 -4.81 -14.22
CA GLY A 104 -12.69 -4.91 -14.12
C GLY A 104 -13.37 -5.00 -15.49
N ASP A 105 -12.95 -4.16 -16.44
CA ASP A 105 -13.49 -4.15 -17.81
C ASP A 105 -13.24 -5.48 -18.53
N MET A 106 -12.01 -6.01 -18.45
CA MET A 106 -11.68 -7.33 -19.00
C MET A 106 -12.47 -8.46 -18.34
N MET A 107 -12.69 -8.41 -17.03
CA MET A 107 -13.49 -9.43 -16.33
C MET A 107 -14.94 -9.42 -16.81
N ILE A 108 -15.58 -8.25 -16.90
CA ILE A 108 -16.97 -8.13 -17.36
C ILE A 108 -17.09 -8.58 -18.82
N TYR A 109 -16.17 -8.15 -19.67
CA TYR A 109 -16.15 -8.55 -21.08
C TYR A 109 -15.96 -10.07 -21.24
N ASN A 110 -15.00 -10.67 -20.52
CA ASN A 110 -14.77 -12.10 -20.56
C ASN A 110 -15.95 -12.89 -19.99
N ARG A 111 -16.60 -12.40 -18.94
CA ARG A 111 -17.81 -13.01 -18.39
C ARG A 111 -18.93 -13.03 -19.43
N LYS A 112 -19.15 -11.93 -20.15
CA LYS A 112 -20.14 -11.86 -21.25
C LYS A 112 -19.82 -12.83 -22.38
N LYS A 113 -18.56 -12.90 -22.83
CA LYS A 113 -18.16 -13.85 -23.88
C LYS A 113 -18.29 -15.31 -23.45
N ARG A 114 -17.94 -15.62 -22.21
CA ARG A 114 -18.11 -16.97 -21.66
C ARG A 114 -19.59 -17.32 -21.54
N ALA A 115 -20.43 -16.38 -21.12
CA ALA A 115 -21.88 -16.58 -21.05
C ALA A 115 -22.47 -16.95 -22.42
N GLN A 116 -22.09 -16.23 -23.49
CA GLN A 116 -22.52 -16.56 -24.85
C GLN A 116 -22.08 -17.96 -25.29
N PHE A 117 -20.83 -18.33 -25.01
CA PHE A 117 -20.35 -19.68 -25.31
C PHE A 117 -21.13 -20.76 -24.55
N PHE A 118 -21.44 -20.52 -23.27
CA PHE A 118 -22.24 -21.45 -22.48
C PHE A 118 -23.69 -21.52 -22.95
N GLU A 119 -24.28 -20.41 -23.37
CA GLU A 119 -25.62 -20.37 -23.96
C GLU A 119 -25.69 -21.23 -25.23
N GLU A 120 -24.71 -21.11 -26.13
CA GLU A 120 -24.61 -21.95 -27.33
C GLU A 120 -24.43 -23.43 -26.99
N GLN A 121 -23.52 -23.76 -26.05
CA GLN A 121 -23.31 -25.14 -25.61
C GLN A 121 -24.56 -25.72 -24.94
N ASN A 122 -25.26 -24.93 -24.13
CA ASN A 122 -26.50 -25.33 -23.48
C ASN A 122 -27.60 -25.56 -24.50
N ALA A 123 -27.70 -24.73 -25.55
CA ALA A 123 -28.65 -24.93 -26.64
C ALA A 123 -28.34 -26.22 -27.43
N ILE A 124 -27.07 -26.49 -27.74
CA ILE A 124 -26.66 -27.74 -28.41
C ILE A 124 -26.98 -28.95 -27.53
N ARG A 125 -26.64 -28.89 -26.24
CA ARG A 125 -26.92 -29.96 -25.27
C ARG A 125 -28.42 -30.18 -25.09
N ALA A 126 -29.21 -29.13 -24.98
CA ALA A 126 -30.67 -29.22 -24.89
C ALA A 126 -31.28 -29.88 -26.13
N ASN A 127 -30.80 -29.53 -27.32
CA ASN A 127 -31.22 -30.17 -28.57
C ASN A 127 -30.83 -31.66 -28.61
N ALA A 128 -29.66 -32.03 -28.08
CA ALA A 128 -29.23 -33.43 -27.98
C ALA A 128 -30.12 -34.23 -27.02
N ILE A 129 -30.44 -33.68 -25.85
CA ILE A 129 -31.36 -34.29 -24.88
C ILE A 129 -32.75 -34.46 -25.51
N TYR A 130 -33.25 -33.43 -26.20
CA TYR A 130 -34.54 -33.49 -26.87
C TYR A 130 -34.59 -34.60 -27.92
N LYS A 131 -33.56 -34.69 -28.78
CA LYS A 131 -33.45 -35.77 -29.77
C LYS A 131 -33.39 -37.16 -29.13
N ALA A 132 -32.59 -37.33 -28.10
CA ALA A 132 -32.48 -38.61 -27.40
C ALA A 132 -33.83 -39.01 -26.76
N ARG A 133 -34.54 -38.06 -26.13
CA ARG A 133 -35.87 -38.30 -25.56
C ARG A 133 -36.88 -38.67 -26.63
N GLN A 134 -36.88 -37.96 -27.75
CA GLN A 134 -37.76 -38.25 -28.90
C GLN A 134 -37.48 -39.64 -29.49
N ALA A 135 -36.22 -40.06 -29.58
CA ALA A 135 -35.85 -41.39 -30.05
C ALA A 135 -36.32 -42.49 -29.08
N ILE A 136 -36.29 -42.25 -27.77
CA ILE A 136 -36.81 -43.18 -26.76
C ILE A 136 -38.31 -43.31 -26.90
N GLU A 137 -39.03 -42.19 -27.02
CA GLU A 137 -40.48 -42.19 -27.19
C GLU A 137 -40.93 -42.88 -28.50
N ALA A 138 -40.18 -42.66 -29.58
CA ALA A 138 -40.41 -43.33 -30.86
C ALA A 138 -40.02 -44.82 -30.86
N GLY A 139 -39.39 -45.32 -29.79
CA GLY A 139 -38.95 -46.71 -29.66
C GLY A 139 -37.74 -47.07 -30.55
N THR A 140 -37.08 -46.08 -31.16
CA THR A 140 -35.90 -46.28 -32.04
C THR A 140 -34.59 -45.85 -31.37
N ALA A 141 -34.60 -45.64 -30.06
CA ALA A 141 -33.41 -45.20 -29.31
C ALA A 141 -32.29 -46.23 -29.35
N THR A 142 -31.07 -45.73 -29.49
CA THR A 142 -29.86 -46.54 -29.30
C THR A 142 -29.56 -46.71 -27.81
N GLU A 143 -28.79 -47.73 -27.44
CA GLU A 143 -28.35 -47.90 -26.05
C GLU A 143 -27.55 -46.71 -25.52
N GLU A 144 -26.88 -45.98 -26.42
CA GLU A 144 -26.10 -44.79 -26.09
C GLU A 144 -27.00 -43.62 -25.69
N ASP A 145 -28.14 -43.42 -26.39
CA ASP A 145 -29.12 -42.38 -26.07
C ASP A 145 -29.75 -42.58 -24.69
N ILE A 146 -30.04 -43.85 -24.35
CA ILE A 146 -30.62 -44.23 -23.06
C ILE A 146 -29.62 -43.99 -21.93
N LYS A 147 -28.36 -44.41 -22.12
CA LYS A 147 -27.28 -44.17 -21.15
C LYS A 147 -27.03 -42.66 -20.97
N PHE A 148 -27.02 -41.90 -22.06
CA PHE A 148 -26.84 -40.45 -22.04
C PHE A 148 -27.90 -39.76 -21.17
N ILE A 149 -29.19 -40.09 -21.35
CA ILE A 149 -30.27 -39.50 -20.55
C ILE A 149 -30.17 -39.91 -19.08
N SER A 150 -29.87 -41.19 -18.79
CA SER A 150 -29.76 -41.65 -17.40
C SER A 150 -28.66 -40.90 -16.62
N LEU A 151 -27.51 -40.68 -17.24
CA LEU A 151 -26.41 -39.92 -16.64
C LEU A 151 -26.77 -38.44 -16.44
N GLU A 152 -27.50 -37.86 -17.38
CA GLU A 152 -27.95 -36.47 -17.31
C GLU A 152 -28.96 -36.26 -16.18
N ASP A 153 -29.92 -37.17 -16.02
CA ASP A 153 -30.92 -37.13 -14.96
C ASP A 153 -30.27 -37.34 -13.57
N GLU A 154 -29.30 -38.26 -13.45
CA GLU A 154 -28.51 -38.43 -12.22
C GLU A 154 -27.69 -37.19 -11.87
N HIS A 155 -27.08 -36.54 -12.88
CA HIS A 155 -26.30 -35.33 -12.69
C HIS A 155 -27.18 -34.16 -12.26
N ALA A 156 -28.35 -33.99 -12.87
CA ALA A 156 -29.34 -32.99 -12.47
C ALA A 156 -29.82 -33.20 -11.02
N ALA A 157 -30.12 -34.44 -10.63
CA ALA A 157 -30.51 -34.77 -9.26
C ALA A 157 -29.40 -34.45 -8.24
N ARG A 158 -28.14 -34.70 -8.60
CA ARG A 158 -26.97 -34.35 -7.76
C ARG A 158 -26.84 -32.84 -7.60
N LEU A 159 -27.00 -32.06 -8.68
CA LEU A 159 -26.94 -30.60 -8.63
C LEU A 159 -28.06 -30.01 -7.76
N GLU A 160 -29.29 -30.52 -7.87
CA GLU A 160 -30.38 -30.09 -7.00
C GLU A 160 -30.11 -30.40 -5.52
N ALA A 161 -29.56 -31.57 -5.22
CA ALA A 161 -29.21 -31.93 -3.84
C ALA A 161 -28.13 -30.99 -3.28
N LEU A 162 -27.13 -30.64 -4.09
CA LEU A 162 -26.10 -29.68 -3.73
C LEU A 162 -26.67 -28.27 -3.56
N ALA A 163 -27.58 -27.83 -4.43
CA ALA A 163 -28.24 -26.53 -4.34
C ALA A 163 -29.10 -26.42 -3.07
N ARG A 164 -29.84 -27.47 -2.71
CA ARG A 164 -30.58 -27.56 -1.44
C ARG A 164 -29.63 -27.47 -0.24
N ALA A 165 -28.54 -28.26 -0.26
CA ALA A 165 -27.53 -28.23 0.80
C ALA A 165 -26.78 -26.89 0.91
N LYS A 166 -26.63 -26.13 -0.20
CA LYS A 166 -26.08 -24.77 -0.21
C LYS A 166 -27.06 -23.76 0.37
N LYS A 167 -28.35 -23.83 0.01
CA LYS A 167 -29.41 -22.97 0.55
C LYS A 167 -29.54 -23.11 2.08
N ASP A 168 -29.35 -24.32 2.59
CA ASP A 168 -29.39 -24.57 4.04
C ASP A 168 -28.16 -24.03 4.79
N LYS A 169 -27.02 -23.83 4.10
CA LYS A 169 -25.79 -23.31 4.69
C LYS A 169 -25.71 -21.80 4.49
N LYS A 170 -26.25 -21.01 5.45
CA LYS A 170 -25.96 -19.57 5.53
C LYS A 170 -24.43 -19.34 5.46
N GLY A 171 -24.00 -18.68 4.39
CA GLY A 171 -22.60 -18.51 4.02
C GLY A 171 -21.77 -17.86 5.14
N ILE A 172 -20.51 -18.25 5.26
CA ILE A 172 -19.59 -17.74 6.28
C ILE A 172 -19.51 -16.20 6.25
N PHE A 173 -19.65 -15.62 5.05
CA PHE A 173 -19.67 -14.18 4.83
C PHE A 173 -20.93 -13.47 5.34
N THR A 174 -22.12 -14.09 5.24
CA THR A 174 -23.34 -13.52 5.81
C THR A 174 -23.31 -13.55 7.34
N ARG A 175 -22.75 -14.61 7.94
CA ARG A 175 -22.51 -14.67 9.39
C ARG A 175 -21.52 -13.61 9.86
N GLY A 176 -20.46 -13.35 9.09
CA GLY A 176 -19.49 -12.28 9.38
C GLY A 176 -20.11 -10.88 9.31
N LYS A 177 -20.96 -10.62 8.32
CA LYS A 177 -21.73 -9.36 8.24
C LYS A 177 -22.73 -9.24 9.39
N GLU A 178 -23.51 -10.29 9.67
CA GLU A 178 -24.44 -10.31 10.79
C GLU A 178 -23.72 -10.07 12.12
N TRP A 179 -22.53 -10.62 12.34
CA TRP A 179 -21.73 -10.35 13.54
C TRP A 179 -21.23 -8.89 13.61
N LEU A 180 -20.73 -8.34 12.50
CA LEU A 180 -20.23 -6.95 12.44
C LEU A 180 -21.35 -5.91 12.58
N PHE A 181 -22.58 -6.22 12.14
CA PHE A 181 -23.73 -5.31 12.20
C PHE A 181 -24.72 -5.62 13.32
N SER A 182 -24.56 -6.73 14.05
CA SER A 182 -25.37 -7.09 15.22
C SER A 182 -25.30 -6.04 16.33
N GLY A 183 -24.16 -5.36 16.47
CA GLY A 183 -23.98 -4.28 17.45
C GLY A 183 -24.73 -2.98 17.12
N LEU A 184 -25.07 -2.73 15.85
CA LEU A 184 -25.84 -1.54 15.45
C LEU A 184 -27.36 -1.75 15.56
N LYS A 185 -27.82 -2.99 15.59
CA LYS A 185 -29.26 -3.33 15.51
C LYS A 185 -29.96 -3.42 16.86
N ASN A 186 -29.23 -3.40 17.96
CA ASN A 186 -29.79 -3.58 19.32
C ASN A 186 -30.00 -2.26 20.10
N GLU A 187 -29.84 -1.09 19.47
CA GLU A 187 -30.10 0.21 20.12
C GLU A 187 -31.33 0.97 19.57
N GLU A 188 -32.03 0.44 18.57
CA GLU A 188 -33.17 1.15 17.95
C GLU A 188 -34.41 0.23 17.88
N GLU A 189 -34.94 -0.10 19.07
CA GLU A 189 -36.31 -0.58 19.21
C GLU A 189 -37.24 0.65 19.11
N GLY A 190 -37.45 1.13 17.89
CA GLY A 190 -38.34 2.25 17.62
C GLY A 190 -37.99 2.99 16.35
N GLU A 191 -38.63 2.58 15.26
CA GLU A 191 -39.13 3.40 14.16
C GLU A 191 -38.88 2.75 12.80
N ASP A 192 -40.00 2.36 12.21
CA ASP A 192 -40.15 1.97 10.82
C ASP A 192 -39.68 3.13 9.91
N VAL A 193 -38.43 3.11 9.50
CA VAL A 193 -37.91 3.99 8.45
C VAL A 193 -37.30 3.19 7.31
N GLY A 194 -38.09 3.06 6.25
CA GLY A 194 -37.60 3.39 4.92
C GLY A 194 -36.68 2.35 4.29
N SER A 195 -37.32 1.38 3.65
CA SER A 195 -36.76 0.52 2.61
C SER A 195 -36.21 1.32 1.41
N SER A 196 -35.06 1.98 1.53
CA SER A 196 -34.45 2.77 0.44
C SER A 196 -32.99 2.41 0.10
N GLU A 197 -32.51 1.23 0.49
CA GLU A 197 -31.25 0.67 -0.04
C GLU A 197 -31.47 -0.58 -0.91
N ARG A 198 -32.44 -0.52 -1.84
CA ARG A 198 -32.50 -1.43 -3.00
C ARG A 198 -31.64 -0.95 -4.17
N ARG A 199 -30.50 -0.30 -3.90
CA ARG A 199 -29.70 0.34 -4.96
C ARG A 199 -28.20 0.27 -4.73
N LEU A 200 -27.66 -0.87 -4.34
CA LEU A 200 -26.24 -1.16 -4.57
C LEU A 200 -25.95 -2.67 -4.69
N GLY A 201 -26.33 -3.22 -5.85
CA GLY A 201 -25.46 -4.15 -6.59
C GLY A 201 -25.21 -5.56 -6.03
N TYR A 202 -26.20 -6.23 -5.44
CA TYR A 202 -26.03 -7.64 -4.99
C TYR A 202 -27.07 -8.64 -5.50
N GLU A 203 -28.04 -8.21 -6.31
CA GLU A 203 -29.15 -9.06 -6.78
C GLU A 203 -28.89 -9.71 -8.16
N ALA A 204 -27.66 -9.59 -8.68
CA ALA A 204 -27.23 -10.20 -9.95
C ALA A 204 -26.23 -11.36 -9.77
N LEU A 205 -26.23 -11.99 -8.59
CA LEU A 205 -25.71 -13.36 -8.40
C LEU A 205 -26.88 -14.35 -8.61
N SER A 206 -27.51 -14.21 -9.77
CA SER A 206 -28.51 -15.11 -10.32
C SER A 206 -27.87 -16.49 -10.56
N GLU A 207 -28.68 -17.54 -10.44
CA GLU A 207 -28.40 -18.99 -10.49
C GLU A 207 -27.46 -19.50 -11.63
N GLU A 208 -27.03 -18.65 -12.56
CA GLU A 208 -26.14 -18.98 -13.67
C GLU A 208 -24.64 -19.03 -13.30
N ASP A 209 -24.21 -18.34 -12.22
CA ASP A 209 -22.82 -18.40 -11.72
C ASP A 209 -22.52 -19.69 -10.92
N ASP A 210 -23.53 -20.48 -10.55
CA ASP A 210 -23.33 -21.67 -9.72
C ASP A 210 -22.86 -22.90 -10.52
N SER A 211 -23.07 -22.92 -11.85
CA SER A 211 -22.42 -23.91 -12.75
C SER A 211 -20.93 -23.62 -12.98
N LEU A 212 -20.51 -22.36 -12.75
CA LEU A 212 -19.11 -21.91 -12.76
C LEU A 212 -18.37 -22.28 -11.47
N GLY A 213 -19.11 -22.46 -10.37
CA GLY A 213 -18.58 -22.82 -9.05
C GLY A 213 -17.84 -24.16 -9.00
N GLU A 214 -18.15 -25.13 -9.87
CA GLU A 214 -17.44 -26.42 -9.90
C GLU A 214 -16.01 -26.27 -10.45
N ARG A 215 -15.82 -25.52 -11.54
CA ARG A 215 -14.47 -25.23 -12.08
C ARG A 215 -13.70 -24.21 -11.24
N GLU A 216 -14.39 -23.25 -10.64
CA GLU A 216 -13.76 -22.37 -9.66
C GLU A 216 -13.35 -23.15 -8.40
N SER A 217 -14.10 -24.18 -8.00
CA SER A 217 -13.70 -25.07 -6.90
C SER A 217 -12.45 -25.89 -7.23
N ASP A 218 -12.26 -26.32 -8.49
CA ASP A 218 -11.03 -26.97 -8.94
C ASP A 218 -9.83 -26.01 -8.97
N ILE A 219 -10.06 -24.76 -9.39
CA ILE A 219 -9.02 -23.72 -9.39
C ILE A 219 -8.66 -23.31 -7.95
N VAL A 220 -9.66 -23.14 -7.08
CA VAL A 220 -9.48 -22.82 -5.66
C VAL A 220 -8.78 -23.97 -4.93
N ARG A 221 -9.17 -25.22 -5.19
CA ARG A 221 -8.51 -26.41 -4.65
C ARG A 221 -7.08 -26.53 -5.17
N ALA A 222 -6.82 -26.23 -6.44
CA ALA A 222 -5.46 -26.18 -6.97
C ALA A 222 -4.61 -25.04 -6.36
N ILE A 223 -5.23 -23.91 -6.01
CA ILE A 223 -4.56 -22.80 -5.31
C ILE A 223 -4.31 -23.18 -3.84
N GLU A 224 -5.24 -23.86 -3.17
CA GLU A 224 -5.09 -24.37 -1.82
C GLU A 224 -4.01 -25.45 -1.75
N ASP A 225 -3.98 -26.39 -2.68
CA ASP A 225 -2.93 -27.42 -2.81
C ASP A 225 -1.57 -26.77 -3.04
N LYS A 226 -1.48 -25.74 -3.90
CA LYS A 226 -0.25 -24.96 -4.09
C LYS A 226 0.13 -24.17 -2.84
N LYS A 227 -0.82 -23.61 -2.11
CA LYS A 227 -0.58 -22.87 -0.85
C LYS A 227 -0.10 -23.81 0.25
N LEU A 228 -0.66 -25.01 0.35
CA LEU A 228 -0.20 -26.08 1.24
C LEU A 228 1.22 -26.50 0.86
N ALA A 229 1.51 -26.71 -0.42
CA ALA A 229 2.85 -27.03 -0.90
C ALA A 229 3.87 -25.93 -0.60
N ILE A 230 3.52 -24.66 -0.79
CA ILE A 230 4.37 -23.51 -0.44
C ILE A 230 4.58 -23.44 1.07
N SER A 231 3.53 -23.66 1.87
CA SER A 231 3.63 -23.65 3.34
C SER A 231 4.45 -24.82 3.88
N ALA A 232 4.37 -25.99 3.26
CA ALA A 232 5.17 -27.15 3.58
C ALA A 232 6.64 -26.92 3.21
N LYS A 233 6.90 -26.35 2.02
CA LYS A 233 8.25 -25.96 1.59
C LYS A 233 8.84 -24.88 2.49
N ALA A 234 8.03 -23.92 2.95
CA ALA A 234 8.46 -22.90 3.90
C ALA A 234 8.79 -23.52 5.28
N ARG A 235 7.99 -24.46 5.77
CA ARG A 235 8.27 -25.20 7.01
C ARG A 235 9.52 -26.07 6.90
N GLN A 236 9.74 -26.72 5.76
CA GLN A 236 10.95 -27.49 5.48
C GLN A 236 12.18 -26.57 5.44
N ALA A 237 12.10 -25.43 4.75
CA ALA A 237 13.19 -24.44 4.73
C ALA A 237 13.50 -23.91 6.14
N PHE A 238 12.48 -23.65 6.97
CA PHE A 238 12.66 -23.24 8.37
C PHE A 238 13.28 -24.34 9.23
N ALA A 239 12.91 -25.61 9.01
CA ALA A 239 13.50 -26.74 9.72
C ALA A 239 14.97 -26.93 9.33
N GLU A 240 15.30 -26.83 8.03
CA GLU A 240 16.68 -26.84 7.54
C GLU A 240 17.49 -25.67 8.10
N GLU A 241 16.92 -24.47 8.21
CA GLU A 241 17.59 -23.32 8.82
C GLU A 241 17.82 -23.52 10.32
N LYS A 242 16.85 -24.09 11.03
CA LYS A 242 17.00 -24.46 12.46
C LYS A 242 18.07 -25.55 12.66
N GLU A 243 18.19 -26.49 11.73
CA GLU A 243 19.28 -27.47 11.73
C GLU A 243 20.64 -26.83 11.40
N ARG A 244 20.68 -25.85 10.49
CA ARG A 244 21.89 -25.07 10.22
C ARG A 244 22.30 -24.23 11.43
N GLN A 245 21.36 -23.68 12.18
CA GLN A 245 21.64 -23.00 13.45
C GLN A 245 22.18 -23.97 14.52
N ARG A 246 21.69 -25.21 14.56
CA ARG A 246 22.22 -26.26 15.45
C ARG A 246 23.58 -26.80 15.05
N LYS A 247 23.86 -26.92 13.75
CA LYS A 247 25.11 -27.45 13.18
C LYS A 247 26.14 -26.37 12.84
N GLY A 248 25.85 -25.10 13.18
CA GLY A 248 26.64 -23.95 12.73
C GLY A 248 26.40 -23.61 11.25
N GLY A 249 26.40 -22.31 10.96
CA GLY A 249 26.27 -21.80 9.60
C GLY A 249 27.46 -22.18 8.73
N PRO A 250 27.42 -21.93 7.41
CA PRO A 250 28.55 -22.22 6.52
C PRO A 250 29.86 -21.55 6.97
N LEU A 251 29.77 -20.39 7.62
CA LEU A 251 30.90 -19.65 8.18
C LEU A 251 31.53 -20.34 9.39
N ASP A 252 30.72 -21.01 10.23
CA ASP A 252 31.20 -21.72 11.43
C ASP A 252 31.92 -23.03 11.06
N ARG A 253 31.54 -23.63 9.93
CA ARG A 253 32.15 -24.86 9.39
C ARG A 253 33.51 -24.61 8.74
N ILE A 254 33.76 -23.39 8.28
CA ILE A 254 35.05 -23.02 7.70
C ILE A 254 36.14 -23.10 8.78
N GLY A 255 35.83 -22.87 10.06
CA GLY A 255 36.80 -23.02 11.16
C GLY A 255 37.13 -24.46 11.53
N THR A 256 36.16 -25.39 11.45
CA THR A 256 36.36 -26.80 11.83
C THR A 256 36.92 -27.66 10.69
N ASN A 257 36.71 -27.28 9.44
CA ASN A 257 37.24 -28.02 8.29
C ASN A 257 38.73 -27.75 8.02
N PHE A 258 39.35 -26.78 8.72
CA PHE A 258 40.80 -26.53 8.61
C PHE A 258 41.66 -27.52 9.41
N GLU A 259 41.05 -28.35 10.27
CA GLU A 259 41.80 -29.35 11.04
C GLU A 259 41.96 -30.69 10.30
N ASP A 260 41.16 -30.98 9.26
CA ASP A 260 41.10 -32.33 8.67
C ASP A 260 41.44 -32.48 7.18
N GLU A 261 41.59 -31.43 6.36
CA GLU A 261 42.05 -31.61 4.96
C GLU A 261 43.05 -30.54 4.48
N ASP A 262 44.14 -31.06 3.91
CA ASP A 262 45.32 -30.38 3.39
C ASP A 262 45.09 -29.05 2.65
N GLN A 263 45.97 -28.08 2.94
CA GLN A 263 46.03 -26.76 2.31
C GLN A 263 46.05 -26.79 0.77
N PRO A 264 45.20 -26.01 0.08
CA PRO A 264 45.51 -25.50 -1.25
C PRO A 264 45.73 -23.98 -1.23
N LYS A 265 46.88 -23.62 -1.78
CA LYS A 265 47.52 -22.30 -1.92
C LYS A 265 46.56 -21.18 -2.35
N SER A 266 46.60 -20.06 -1.63
CA SER A 266 45.87 -18.82 -1.91
C SER A 266 46.24 -18.23 -3.28
N THR A 267 45.28 -18.19 -4.20
CA THR A 267 45.43 -17.50 -5.48
C THR A 267 45.33 -15.98 -5.27
N SER A 268 46.48 -15.32 -5.31
CA SER A 268 46.59 -13.85 -5.22
C SER A 268 45.88 -13.15 -6.38
N TRP A 269 45.10 -12.11 -6.07
CA TRP A 269 44.36 -11.25 -7.01
C TRP A 269 45.25 -10.47 -8.01
N THR A 270 46.57 -10.52 -7.86
CA THR A 270 47.51 -9.84 -8.76
C THR A 270 47.77 -10.59 -10.08
N SER A 271 47.27 -11.82 -10.24
CA SER A 271 47.54 -12.65 -11.44
C SER A 271 46.88 -12.15 -12.74
N PHE A 272 45.94 -11.20 -12.67
CA PHE A 272 45.31 -10.59 -13.84
C PHE A 272 46.19 -9.52 -14.53
N LEU A 273 47.10 -8.86 -13.82
CA LEU A 273 47.90 -7.76 -14.38
C LEU A 273 49.10 -8.21 -15.23
N GLY A 274 49.45 -9.50 -15.21
CA GLY A 274 50.68 -10.03 -15.84
C GLY A 274 50.49 -10.63 -17.24
N ARG A 275 49.31 -10.55 -17.86
CA ARG A 275 49.08 -11.03 -19.23
C ARG A 275 48.98 -9.86 -20.20
N ARG A 276 50.13 -9.44 -20.71
CA ARG A 276 50.29 -8.74 -21.99
C ARG A 276 51.35 -9.48 -22.81
#